data_AF-A0A954YVN6-F1
#
_entry.id   AF-A0A954YVN6-F1
#
_cell.length_a   1.000
_cell.length_b   1.000
_cell.length_c   1.000
_cell.angle_alpha   90.00
_cell.angle_beta   90.00
_cell.angle_gamma   90.00
#
_symmetry.space_group_name_H-M   'P 1'
#
loop_
_entity.id
_entity.type
_entity.pdbx_description
1 polymer ?
#
loop_
_entity_poly.entity_id
_entity_poly.type
_entity_poly.pdbx_seq_one_letter_code
_entity_poly.pdbx_strand_id
1 'polypeptide(L)'
;MQIEMIAIDEVHEYEGNPRIISDEAVAAVARSIESFGFKVPAVIDANGILIAGHTRLRAARKLELATVPVIRATDLTPEQVRAFRLADNQVASLSKWDYDLLPIELDELRNLGIDWSLLGFDQDELIKLLGGEIKEGLTDPDSIPEPPDEPITQRGDLWILGNHRLLCGDSSSVEDLDRLLDGAPIHLCNTDPPYNVKVEPRSNNAIAAGGSGLPHPETNGKKRGKRTHHQSFDVARQGEKKRTS
;
A
#
# COMPACT_ATOMS: atom_id res chain seq x y z
N MET A 1 11.64 6.83 -41.20
CA MET A 1 10.95 7.13 -39.93
C MET A 1 11.58 8.37 -39.33
N GLN A 2 10.83 9.46 -39.21
CA GLN A 2 11.28 10.74 -38.66
C GLN A 2 10.41 11.06 -37.44
N ILE A 3 11.03 11.60 -36.38
CA ILE A 3 10.34 12.03 -35.16
C ILE A 3 10.16 13.54 -35.24
N GLU A 4 8.94 14.00 -35.01
CA GLU A 4 8.55 15.42 -35.03
C GLU A 4 7.95 15.80 -33.68
N MET A 5 8.23 17.01 -33.19
CA MET A 5 7.57 17.58 -32.02
C MET A 5 6.40 18.43 -32.51
N ILE A 6 5.18 18.05 -32.19
CA ILE A 6 3.96 18.78 -32.58
C ILE A 6 3.14 19.18 -31.36
N ALA A 7 2.28 20.18 -31.53
CA ALA A 7 1.36 20.59 -30.47
C ALA A 7 0.44 19.42 -30.10
N ILE A 8 0.20 19.24 -28.79
CA ILE A 8 -0.62 18.13 -28.31
C ILE A 8 -2.07 18.18 -28.84
N ASP A 9 -2.56 19.38 -29.14
CA ASP A 9 -3.90 19.63 -29.67
C ASP A 9 -4.07 19.19 -31.14
N GLU A 10 -2.97 19.02 -31.87
CA GLU A 10 -2.97 18.47 -33.24
C GLU A 10 -3.08 16.94 -33.25
N VAL A 11 -3.01 16.29 -32.07
CA VAL A 11 -3.10 14.84 -31.94
C VAL A 11 -4.48 14.44 -31.44
N HIS A 12 -5.21 13.69 -32.26
CA HIS A 12 -6.57 13.26 -31.96
C HIS A 12 -6.62 11.77 -31.61
N GLU A 13 -7.44 11.41 -30.62
CA GLU A 13 -7.70 10.01 -30.29
C GLU A 13 -8.52 9.34 -31.40
N TYR A 14 -8.28 8.06 -31.64
CA TYR A 14 -9.12 7.28 -32.54
C TYR A 14 -10.40 6.85 -31.80
N GLU A 15 -11.55 7.33 -32.27
CA GLU A 15 -12.88 7.08 -31.65
C GLU A 15 -13.19 5.58 -31.52
N GLY A 16 -12.74 4.77 -32.47
CA GLY A 16 -12.99 3.33 -32.50
C GLY A 16 -11.93 2.49 -31.77
N ASN A 17 -11.18 3.05 -30.82
CA ASN A 17 -10.15 2.32 -30.09
C ASN A 17 -10.77 1.21 -29.22
N PRO A 18 -10.51 -0.09 -29.52
CA PRO A 18 -11.11 -1.18 -28.75
C PRO A 18 -10.45 -1.36 -27.38
N ARG A 19 -9.29 -0.73 -27.12
CA ARG A 19 -8.57 -0.87 -25.86
C ARG A 19 -9.17 0.06 -24.80
N ILE A 20 -9.61 -0.53 -23.71
CA ILE A 20 -9.98 0.19 -22.48
C ILE A 20 -8.67 0.63 -21.80
N ILE A 21 -8.56 1.92 -21.52
CA ILE A 21 -7.40 2.52 -20.85
C ILE A 21 -7.88 3.00 -19.49
N SER A 22 -7.37 2.40 -18.41
CA SER A 22 -7.70 2.79 -17.04
C SER A 22 -6.88 4.01 -16.59
N ASP A 23 -7.36 4.70 -15.56
CA ASP A 23 -6.69 5.88 -15.01
C ASP A 23 -5.36 5.52 -14.34
N GLU A 24 -5.23 4.32 -13.78
CA GLU A 24 -3.98 3.80 -13.22
C GLU A 24 -2.92 3.64 -14.30
N ALA A 25 -3.29 3.11 -15.48
CA ALA A 25 -2.39 2.98 -16.60
C ALA A 25 -1.91 4.36 -17.10
N VAL A 26 -2.81 5.35 -17.16
CA VAL A 26 -2.44 6.73 -17.50
C VAL A 26 -1.50 7.31 -16.46
N ALA A 27 -1.76 7.11 -15.17
CA ALA A 27 -0.92 7.60 -14.08
C ALA A 27 0.48 6.98 -14.10
N ALA A 28 0.59 5.67 -14.34
CA ALA A 28 1.87 4.98 -14.46
C ALA A 28 2.71 5.54 -15.63
N VAL A 29 2.08 5.71 -16.80
CA VAL A 29 2.75 6.29 -17.97
C VAL A 29 3.14 7.75 -17.72
N ALA A 30 2.31 8.53 -17.01
CA ALA A 30 2.66 9.91 -16.64
C ALA A 30 3.91 9.97 -15.76
N ARG A 31 4.00 9.16 -14.69
CA ARG A 31 5.20 9.08 -13.84
C ARG A 31 6.45 8.67 -14.62
N SER A 32 6.29 7.73 -15.57
CA SER A 32 7.37 7.30 -16.46
C SER A 32 7.84 8.46 -17.36
N ILE A 33 6.92 9.24 -17.93
CA ILE A 33 7.26 10.43 -18.74
C ILE A 33 7.94 11.50 -17.90
N GLU A 34 7.50 11.76 -16.66
CA GLU A 34 8.16 12.73 -15.77
C GLU A 34 9.61 12.32 -15.44
N SER A 35 9.82 11.03 -15.18
CA SER A 35 11.12 10.52 -14.72
C SER A 35 12.12 10.30 -15.86
N PHE A 36 11.66 9.77 -17.00
CA PHE A 36 12.52 9.38 -18.11
C PHE A 36 12.38 10.29 -19.34
N GLY A 37 11.39 11.17 -19.35
CA GLY A 37 10.97 11.89 -20.55
C GLY A 37 10.16 11.00 -21.50
N PHE A 38 9.59 11.61 -22.54
CA PHE A 38 8.77 10.93 -23.54
C PHE A 38 9.66 10.13 -24.53
N LYS A 39 10.19 8.98 -24.09
CA LYS A 39 11.18 8.20 -24.86
C LYS A 39 10.63 7.46 -26.07
N VAL A 40 9.34 7.08 -26.06
CA VAL A 40 8.71 6.33 -27.16
C VAL A 40 7.67 7.22 -27.83
N PRO A 41 7.91 7.74 -29.06
CA PRO A 41 6.97 8.63 -29.76
C PRO A 41 5.61 7.99 -30.04
N ALA A 42 4.55 8.80 -30.04
CA ALA A 42 3.24 8.35 -30.51
C ALA A 42 3.26 8.19 -32.05
N VAL A 43 2.41 7.31 -32.58
CA VAL A 43 2.29 7.12 -34.03
C VAL A 43 0.95 7.67 -34.49
N ILE A 44 0.96 8.57 -35.46
CA ILE A 44 -0.24 9.22 -36.02
C ILE A 44 -0.33 8.98 -37.53
N ASP A 45 -1.54 9.06 -38.07
CA ASP A 45 -1.76 9.08 -39.51
C ASP A 45 -1.52 10.48 -40.11
N ALA A 46 -1.73 10.62 -41.42
CA ALA A 46 -1.58 11.90 -42.11
C ALA A 46 -2.51 13.01 -41.58
N ASN A 47 -3.64 12.65 -40.96
CA ASN A 47 -4.64 13.58 -40.43
C ASN A 47 -4.46 13.88 -38.93
N GLY A 48 -3.40 13.38 -38.30
CA GLY A 48 -3.18 13.57 -36.86
C GLY A 48 -3.97 12.61 -35.97
N ILE A 49 -4.61 11.58 -36.53
CA ILE A 49 -5.35 10.58 -35.75
C ILE A 49 -4.37 9.52 -35.24
N LEU A 50 -4.44 9.21 -33.96
CA LEU A 50 -3.62 8.19 -33.33
C LEU A 50 -3.78 6.82 -33.99
N ILE A 51 -2.63 6.19 -34.18
CA ILE A 51 -2.48 4.79 -34.56
C ILE A 51 -1.95 4.00 -33.36
N ALA A 52 -0.92 4.51 -32.67
CA ALA A 52 -0.35 3.89 -31.47
C ALA A 52 0.03 4.93 -30.42
N GLY A 53 -0.11 4.58 -29.14
CA GLY A 53 0.25 5.47 -28.02
C GLY A 53 -0.89 6.24 -27.37
N HIS A 54 -2.13 5.75 -27.41
CA HIS A 54 -3.29 6.37 -26.74
C HIS A 54 -3.05 6.67 -25.25
N THR A 55 -2.51 5.72 -24.48
CA THR A 55 -2.18 5.93 -23.06
C THR A 55 -1.13 7.03 -22.87
N ARG A 56 -0.15 7.12 -23.77
CA ARG A 56 0.89 8.16 -23.75
C ARG A 56 0.33 9.54 -24.04
N LEU A 57 -0.60 9.67 -24.98
CA LEU A 57 -1.28 10.94 -25.24
C LEU A 57 -2.09 11.39 -24.01
N ARG A 58 -2.86 10.49 -23.39
CA ARG A 58 -3.62 10.80 -22.16
C ARG A 58 -2.71 11.19 -21.01
N ALA A 59 -1.58 10.51 -20.85
CA ALA A 59 -0.58 10.87 -19.85
C ALA A 59 0.04 12.24 -20.13
N ALA A 60 0.38 12.55 -21.38
CA ALA A 60 0.89 13.87 -21.77
C ALA A 60 -0.12 15.00 -21.53
N ARG A 61 -1.41 14.75 -21.76
CA ARG A 61 -2.48 15.69 -21.41
C ARG A 61 -2.59 15.90 -19.90
N LYS A 62 -2.50 14.82 -19.13
CA LYS A 62 -2.49 14.88 -17.65
C LYS A 62 -1.30 15.68 -17.10
N LEU A 63 -0.17 15.64 -17.81
CA LEU A 63 1.04 16.41 -17.50
C LEU A 63 1.06 17.82 -18.11
N GLU A 64 -0.01 18.24 -18.79
CA GLU A 64 -0.13 19.55 -19.43
C GLU A 64 1.02 19.88 -20.40
N LEU A 65 1.54 18.87 -21.11
CA LEU A 65 2.62 19.07 -22.07
C LEU A 65 2.13 19.84 -23.30
N ALA A 66 2.84 20.91 -23.66
CA ALA A 66 2.52 21.71 -24.85
C ALA A 66 2.76 20.94 -26.16
N THR A 67 3.81 20.12 -26.20
CA THR A 67 4.22 19.38 -27.39
C THR A 67 4.55 17.92 -27.08
N VAL A 68 4.30 17.03 -28.03
CA VAL A 68 4.59 15.59 -27.91
C VAL A 68 5.40 15.09 -29.11
N PRO A 69 6.33 14.14 -28.92
CA PRO A 69 7.05 13.52 -30.02
C PRO A 69 6.13 12.53 -30.75
N VAL A 70 6.04 12.67 -32.07
CA VAL A 70 5.23 11.81 -32.93
C VAL A 70 6.01 11.30 -34.13
N ILE A 71 5.56 10.17 -34.66
CA ILE A 71 5.96 9.62 -35.95
C ILE A 71 4.71 9.62 -36.83
N ARG A 72 4.79 10.30 -37.99
CA ARG A 72 3.70 10.31 -38.97
C ARG A 72 3.85 9.14 -39.94
N ALA A 73 2.91 8.21 -39.92
CA ALA A 73 2.89 7.04 -40.80
C ALA A 73 2.26 7.37 -42.16
N THR A 74 2.97 8.14 -42.99
CA THR A 74 2.51 8.53 -44.35
C THR A 74 2.67 7.41 -45.38
N ASP A 75 3.37 6.33 -45.02
CA ASP A 75 3.70 5.18 -45.85
C ASP A 75 2.69 4.02 -45.73
N LEU A 76 1.72 4.11 -44.81
CA LEU A 76 0.72 3.08 -44.58
C LEU A 76 -0.59 3.38 -45.31
N THR A 77 -1.21 2.35 -45.91
CA THR A 77 -2.58 2.45 -46.41
C THR A 77 -3.59 2.52 -45.24
N PRO A 78 -4.82 3.01 -45.46
CA PRO A 78 -5.85 3.04 -44.42
C PRO A 78 -6.11 1.68 -43.75
N GLU A 79 -6.04 0.59 -44.51
CA GLU A 79 -6.20 -0.79 -44.02
C GLU A 79 -5.01 -1.20 -43.14
N GLN A 80 -3.78 -0.85 -43.55
CA GLN A 80 -2.58 -1.10 -42.76
C GLN A 80 -2.59 -0.31 -41.45
N VAL A 81 -3.04 0.94 -41.48
CA VAL A 81 -3.25 1.76 -40.27
C VAL A 81 -4.22 1.07 -39.31
N ARG A 82 -5.35 0.56 -39.82
CA ARG A 82 -6.35 -0.16 -39.00
C ARG A 82 -5.80 -1.46 -38.43
N ALA A 83 -5.05 -2.22 -39.21
CA ALA A 83 -4.38 -3.43 -38.75
C ALA A 83 -3.31 -3.12 -37.69
N PHE A 84 -2.51 -2.07 -37.89
CA PHE A 84 -1.45 -1.68 -36.97
C PHE A 84 -1.97 -1.27 -35.59
N ARG A 85 -3.12 -0.57 -35.52
CA ARG A 85 -3.82 -0.26 -34.25
C ARG A 85 -4.08 -1.50 -33.40
N LEU A 86 -4.39 -2.63 -34.04
CA LEU A 86 -4.62 -3.90 -33.35
C LEU A 86 -3.31 -4.63 -33.06
N ALA A 87 -2.41 -4.68 -34.03
CA ALA A 87 -1.15 -5.40 -33.92
C ALA A 87 -0.25 -4.85 -32.80
N ASP A 88 -0.08 -3.54 -32.69
CA ASP A 88 0.74 -2.92 -31.64
C ASP A 88 0.30 -3.33 -30.23
N ASN A 89 -1.02 -3.34 -30.00
CA ASN A 89 -1.61 -3.76 -28.73
C ASN A 89 -1.49 -5.27 -28.49
N GLN A 90 -1.74 -6.08 -29.52
CA GLN A 90 -1.72 -7.54 -29.39
C GLN A 90 -0.30 -8.06 -29.22
N VAL A 91 0.68 -7.54 -29.95
CA VAL A 91 2.07 -7.98 -29.88
C VAL A 91 2.63 -7.78 -28.48
N ALA A 92 2.33 -6.64 -27.83
CA ALA A 92 2.71 -6.42 -26.44
C ALA A 92 2.13 -7.48 -25.48
N SER A 93 0.93 -8.00 -25.75
CA SER A 93 0.27 -9.04 -24.94
C SER A 93 0.78 -10.46 -25.18
N LEU A 94 1.55 -10.70 -26.25
CA LEU A 94 2.12 -12.01 -26.56
C LEU A 94 3.38 -12.30 -25.74
N SER A 95 4.05 -11.26 -25.24
CA SER A 95 5.23 -11.39 -24.39
C SER A 95 4.83 -11.72 -22.95
N LYS A 96 5.66 -12.52 -22.28
CA LYS A 96 5.53 -12.84 -20.86
C LYS A 96 6.81 -12.43 -20.15
N TRP A 97 6.68 -12.10 -18.87
CA TRP A 97 7.83 -11.92 -18.00
C TRP A 97 8.52 -13.26 -17.77
N ASP A 98 9.85 -13.21 -17.76
CA ASP A 98 10.67 -14.27 -17.20
C ASP A 98 10.68 -14.08 -15.67
N TYR A 99 9.95 -14.94 -14.96
CA TYR A 99 9.78 -14.84 -13.51
C TYR A 99 11.00 -15.32 -12.72
N ASP A 100 12.01 -15.90 -13.37
CA ASP A 100 13.28 -16.23 -12.72
C ASP A 100 14.24 -15.02 -12.79
N LEU A 101 14.22 -14.26 -13.89
CA LEU A 101 15.10 -13.10 -14.09
C LEU A 101 14.51 -11.77 -13.58
N LEU A 102 13.20 -11.57 -13.72
CA LEU A 102 12.55 -10.31 -13.35
C LEU A 102 12.80 -9.90 -11.88
N PRO A 103 12.73 -10.79 -10.87
CA PRO A 103 13.00 -10.42 -9.48
C PRO A 103 14.43 -9.91 -9.25
N ILE A 104 15.40 -10.48 -9.97
CA ILE A 104 16.82 -10.09 -9.88
C ILE A 104 17.00 -8.66 -10.36
N GLU A 105 16.46 -8.34 -11.55
CA GLU A 105 16.50 -6.99 -12.11
C GLU A 105 15.79 -5.97 -11.19
N LEU A 106 14.63 -6.33 -10.65
CA LEU A 106 13.89 -5.47 -9.72
C LEU A 106 14.68 -5.19 -8.43
N ASP A 107 15.36 -6.19 -7.87
CA ASP A 107 16.21 -6.03 -6.69
C ASP A 107 17.42 -5.12 -6.97
N GLU A 108 18.07 -5.31 -8.12
CA GLU A 108 19.18 -4.46 -8.57
C GLU A 108 18.75 -3.01 -8.75
N LEU A 109 17.60 -2.76 -9.38
CA LEU A 109 17.04 -1.41 -9.51
C LEU A 109 16.74 -0.78 -8.13
N ARG A 110 16.25 -1.56 -7.17
CA ARG A 110 16.05 -1.08 -5.80
C ARG A 110 17.36 -0.72 -5.12
N ASN A 111 18.40 -1.53 -5.30
CA ASN A 111 19.73 -1.26 -4.73
C ASN A 111 20.38 -0.01 -5.34
N LEU A 112 20.00 0.35 -6.57
CA LEU A 112 20.36 1.61 -7.23
C LEU A 112 19.48 2.81 -6.82
N GLY A 113 18.48 2.60 -5.95
CA GLY A 113 17.59 3.64 -5.46
C GLY A 113 16.48 4.06 -6.45
N ILE A 114 16.20 3.25 -7.47
CA ILE A 114 15.09 3.51 -8.39
C ILE A 114 13.77 3.10 -7.74
N ASP A 115 12.82 4.03 -7.70
CA ASP A 115 11.47 3.77 -7.19
C ASP A 115 10.68 2.87 -8.15
N TRP A 116 10.21 1.72 -7.65
CA TRP A 116 9.38 0.78 -8.40
C TRP A 116 8.03 1.36 -8.82
N SER A 117 7.54 2.43 -8.19
CA SER A 117 6.30 3.10 -8.59
C SER A 117 6.32 3.61 -10.04
N LEU A 118 7.52 3.77 -10.61
CA LEU A 118 7.80 4.18 -11.99
C LEU A 118 7.66 3.04 -13.00
N LEU A 119 7.76 1.79 -12.56
CA LEU A 119 7.82 0.61 -13.43
C LEU A 119 6.44 0.13 -13.90
N GLY A 120 5.37 0.66 -13.29
CA GLY A 120 3.99 0.34 -13.67
C GLY A 120 3.48 -1.01 -13.17
N PHE A 121 4.23 -1.68 -12.29
CA PHE A 121 3.74 -2.82 -11.53
C PHE A 121 2.86 -2.37 -10.36
N ASP A 122 1.87 -3.19 -10.02
CA ASP A 122 1.15 -3.05 -8.75
C ASP A 122 2.11 -3.37 -7.57
N GLN A 123 1.96 -2.69 -6.44
CA GLN A 123 2.77 -2.98 -5.24
C GLN A 123 2.56 -4.41 -4.75
N ASP A 124 1.32 -4.91 -4.78
CA ASP A 124 1.01 -6.28 -4.37
C ASP A 124 1.58 -7.30 -5.37
N GLU A 125 1.69 -6.93 -6.65
CA GLU A 125 2.32 -7.74 -7.68
C GLU A 125 3.85 -7.78 -7.50
N LEU A 126 4.49 -6.64 -7.23
CA LEU A 126 5.92 -6.56 -6.92
C LEU A 126 6.29 -7.40 -5.70
N ILE A 127 5.52 -7.32 -4.62
CA ILE A 127 5.74 -8.11 -3.41
C ILE A 127 5.71 -9.61 -3.72
N LYS A 128 4.72 -10.07 -4.51
CA LYS A 128 4.61 -11.46 -4.94
C LYS A 128 5.76 -11.88 -5.86
N LEU A 129 6.17 -11.01 -6.78
CA LEU A 129 7.25 -11.24 -7.74
C LEU A 129 8.59 -11.47 -7.04
N LEU A 130 8.88 -10.71 -5.99
CA LEU A 130 10.17 -10.73 -5.29
C LEU A 130 10.31 -11.88 -4.29
N GLY A 131 9.45 -12.89 -4.36
CA GLY A 131 9.45 -13.98 -3.38
C GLY A 131 9.06 -13.49 -1.99
N GLY A 132 8.34 -12.37 -1.90
CA GLY A 132 7.46 -12.10 -0.80
C GLY A 132 6.35 -13.14 -0.85
N GLU A 133 6.67 -14.37 -0.45
CA GLU A 133 5.75 -15.06 0.43
C GLU A 133 5.40 -13.99 1.47
N ILE A 134 4.16 -13.52 1.43
CA ILE A 134 3.47 -13.38 2.69
C ILE A 134 3.49 -14.80 3.24
N LYS A 135 4.61 -15.20 3.86
CA LYS A 135 4.52 -16.04 5.02
C LYS A 135 3.63 -15.19 5.88
N GLU A 136 2.33 -15.51 5.92
CA GLU A 136 1.62 -15.41 7.18
C GLU A 136 2.65 -15.84 8.19
N GLY A 137 3.13 -14.91 9.01
CA GLY A 137 4.17 -15.23 9.97
C GLY A 137 3.76 -16.57 10.58
N LEU A 138 4.64 -17.56 10.54
CA LEU A 138 4.35 -18.85 11.19
C LEU A 138 4.07 -18.65 12.71
N THR A 139 4.29 -17.43 13.17
CA THR A 139 3.87 -16.84 14.43
C THR A 139 2.59 -16.02 14.24
N ASP A 140 1.57 -16.38 15.02
CA ASP A 140 0.41 -15.54 15.33
C ASP A 140 0.85 -14.06 15.52
N PRO A 141 0.18 -13.05 14.93
CA PRO A 141 0.48 -11.65 15.18
C PRO A 141 0.45 -11.25 16.66
N ASP A 142 -0.17 -12.06 17.53
CA ASP A 142 -0.13 -11.93 19.01
C ASP A 142 0.97 -12.78 19.67
N SER A 143 1.79 -13.52 18.90
CA SER A 143 2.91 -14.32 19.39
C SER A 143 4.09 -13.42 19.73
N ILE A 144 4.21 -13.10 21.01
CA ILE A 144 5.38 -12.44 21.57
C ILE A 144 6.49 -13.50 21.69
N PRO A 145 7.71 -13.26 21.17
CA PRO A 145 8.83 -14.17 21.39
C PRO A 145 9.08 -14.34 22.88
N GLU A 146 9.48 -15.53 23.31
CA GLU A 146 9.85 -15.74 24.70
C GLU A 146 10.93 -14.73 25.08
N PRO A 147 10.80 -14.04 26.23
CA PRO A 147 11.81 -13.10 26.67
C PRO A 147 13.15 -13.82 26.74
N PRO A 148 14.25 -13.18 26.29
CA PRO A 148 15.56 -13.81 26.32
C PRO A 148 15.91 -14.22 27.75
N ASP A 149 16.58 -15.37 27.91
CA ASP A 149 17.01 -15.89 29.22
C ASP A 149 17.82 -14.86 30.02
N GLU A 150 18.58 -14.01 29.32
CA GLU A 150 19.32 -12.89 29.89
C GLU A 150 18.86 -11.57 29.25
N PRO A 151 18.01 -10.78 29.93
CA PRO A 151 17.63 -9.47 29.44
C PRO A 151 18.81 -8.51 29.52
N ILE A 152 19.07 -7.80 28.42
CA ILE A 152 20.12 -6.77 28.34
C ILE A 152 19.86 -5.64 29.35
N THR A 153 18.58 -5.31 29.55
CA THR A 153 18.15 -4.27 30.49
C THR A 153 17.64 -4.91 31.77
N GLN A 154 18.22 -4.51 32.90
CA GLN A 154 17.84 -4.96 34.23
C GLN A 154 17.21 -3.82 35.04
N ARG A 155 16.48 -4.17 36.10
CA ARG A 155 15.86 -3.17 36.98
C ARG A 155 16.94 -2.26 37.58
N GLY A 156 16.72 -0.95 37.50
CA GLY A 156 17.65 0.09 37.92
C GLY A 156 18.49 0.68 36.79
N ASP A 157 18.51 0.03 35.62
CA ASP A 157 19.24 0.52 34.45
C ASP A 157 18.58 1.76 33.88
N LEU A 158 19.40 2.81 33.74
CA LEU A 158 19.02 4.10 33.18
C LEU A 158 19.71 4.27 31.83
N TRP A 159 18.90 4.26 30.77
CA TRP A 159 19.34 4.50 29.40
C TRP A 159 19.25 6.00 29.08
N ILE A 160 20.34 6.55 28.54
CA ILE A 160 20.40 7.94 28.09
C ILE A 160 20.34 7.97 26.56
N LEU A 161 19.23 8.49 26.03
CA LEU A 161 18.89 8.55 24.61
C LEU A 161 18.94 10.02 24.14
N GLY A 162 20.14 10.58 24.07
CA GLY A 162 20.35 12.00 23.82
C GLY A 162 19.83 12.85 25.00
N ASN A 163 18.82 13.68 24.75
CA ASN A 163 18.18 14.49 25.80
C ASN A 163 17.09 13.71 26.57
N HIS A 164 16.81 12.46 26.20
CA HIS A 164 15.78 11.63 26.81
C HIS A 164 16.38 10.58 27.75
N ARG A 165 15.63 10.24 28.80
CA ARG A 165 16.01 9.26 29.81
C ARG A 165 14.96 8.16 29.88
N LEU A 166 15.39 6.90 29.94
CA LEU A 166 14.51 5.73 30.09
C LEU A 166 15.04 4.86 31.22
N LEU A 167 14.26 4.69 32.29
CA LEU A 167 14.62 3.85 33.44
C LEU A 167 13.80 2.55 33.40
N CYS A 168 14.46 1.41 33.54
CA CYS A 168 13.79 0.16 33.86
C CYS A 168 13.53 0.11 35.38
N GLY A 169 12.34 0.56 35.81
CA GLY A 169 11.99 0.69 37.22
C GLY A 169 10.50 0.56 37.47
N ASP A 170 10.10 0.75 38.73
CA ASP A 170 8.71 0.75 39.16
C ASP A 170 8.16 2.18 39.14
N SER A 171 7.17 2.43 38.27
CA SER A 171 6.51 3.73 38.15
C SER A 171 5.73 4.16 39.41
N SER A 172 5.55 3.26 40.39
CA SER A 172 4.96 3.57 41.70
C SER A 172 6.00 3.84 42.80
N SER A 173 7.29 3.60 42.54
CA SER A 173 8.39 3.92 43.46
C SER A 173 8.83 5.37 43.28
N VAL A 174 8.88 6.09 44.41
CA VAL A 174 9.37 7.47 44.46
C VAL A 174 10.87 7.49 44.14
N GLU A 175 11.63 6.50 44.61
CA GLU A 175 13.07 6.40 44.37
C GLU A 175 13.42 6.23 42.89
N ASP A 176 12.68 5.38 42.18
CA ASP A 176 12.86 5.17 40.74
C ASP A 176 12.47 6.44 39.95
N LEU A 177 11.41 7.12 40.35
CA LEU A 177 10.97 8.36 39.70
C LEU A 177 11.99 9.49 39.91
N ASP A 178 12.49 9.69 41.12
CA ASP A 178 13.50 10.70 41.44
C ASP A 178 14.78 10.47 40.61
N ARG A 179 15.21 9.21 40.47
CA ARG A 179 16.35 8.83 39.64
C ARG A 179 16.14 9.10 38.16
N LEU A 180 14.93 8.84 37.64
CA LEU A 180 14.58 9.12 36.26
C LEU A 180 14.58 10.62 35.97
N LEU A 181 14.00 11.42 36.87
CA LEU A 181 13.81 12.86 36.71
C LEU A 181 15.08 13.69 36.92
N ASP A 182 16.01 13.24 37.76
CA ASP A 182 17.27 13.95 38.04
C ASP A 182 17.06 15.40 38.48
N GLY A 183 15.99 15.62 39.28
CA GLY A 183 15.58 16.95 39.74
C GLY A 183 14.76 17.78 38.75
N ALA A 184 14.49 17.27 37.53
CA ALA A 184 13.63 17.97 36.57
C ALA A 184 12.14 17.88 36.96
N PRO A 185 11.36 18.98 36.79
CA PRO A 185 9.92 18.95 37.03
C PRO A 185 9.16 18.23 35.91
N ILE A 186 8.12 17.47 36.27
CA ILE A 186 7.18 16.86 35.32
C ILE A 186 6.15 17.93 34.90
N HIS A 187 6.08 18.21 33.60
CA HIS A 187 5.08 19.13 33.03
C HIS A 187 3.83 18.41 32.51
N LEU A 188 3.99 17.17 32.03
CA LEU A 188 2.94 16.33 31.47
C LEU A 188 3.23 14.88 31.82
N CYS A 189 2.21 14.16 32.29
CA CYS A 189 2.27 12.73 32.52
C CYS A 189 1.33 12.06 31.51
N ASN A 190 1.89 11.30 30.56
CA ASN A 190 1.11 10.46 29.65
C ASN A 190 1.13 9.04 30.19
N THR A 191 0.06 8.64 30.86
CA THR A 191 -0.08 7.29 31.40
C THR A 191 -1.18 6.57 30.68
N ASP A 192 -0.99 5.26 30.60
CA ASP A 192 -1.94 4.38 29.98
C ASP A 192 -2.29 3.17 30.87
N PRO A 193 -3.14 3.35 31.89
CA PRO A 193 -3.64 2.23 32.66
C PRO A 193 -4.98 1.71 32.08
N PRO A 194 -5.14 0.42 31.72
CA PRO A 194 -4.11 -0.62 31.55
C PRO A 194 -3.56 -0.70 30.12
N TYR A 195 -4.30 -0.26 29.09
CA TYR A 195 -3.88 -0.12 27.70
C TYR A 195 -4.86 0.84 26.98
N ASN A 196 -4.36 1.84 26.26
CA ASN A 196 -5.06 3.03 25.73
C ASN A 196 -5.59 2.62 24.36
N VAL A 197 -6.17 1.43 24.36
CA VAL A 197 -6.55 0.61 23.24
C VAL A 197 -7.85 -0.06 23.69
N LYS A 198 -8.92 0.20 22.95
CA LYS A 198 -10.21 -0.45 23.23
C LYS A 198 -10.16 -1.90 22.72
N VAL A 199 -9.57 -2.79 23.50
CA VAL A 199 -9.46 -4.22 23.14
C VAL A 199 -10.73 -4.95 23.60
N GLU A 200 -11.52 -5.48 22.66
CA GLU A 200 -12.60 -6.39 23.02
C GLU A 200 -12.02 -7.80 23.25
N PRO A 201 -12.25 -8.43 24.43
CA PRO A 201 -11.62 -9.70 24.78
C PRO A 201 -12.13 -10.83 23.89
N ARG A 202 -11.21 -11.53 23.21
CA ARG A 202 -11.52 -12.64 22.28
C ARG A 202 -11.35 -14.04 22.89
N SER A 203 -11.01 -14.16 24.18
CA SER A 203 -10.81 -15.45 24.84
C SER A 203 -11.29 -15.45 26.30
N ASN A 204 -11.66 -16.64 26.81
CA ASN A 204 -12.16 -16.80 28.18
C ASN A 204 -11.15 -16.35 29.26
N ASN A 205 -9.84 -16.45 28.99
CA ASN A 205 -8.80 -16.00 29.91
C ASN A 205 -8.68 -14.47 29.96
N ALA A 206 -8.90 -13.78 28.83
CA ALA A 206 -8.89 -12.32 28.77
C ALA A 206 -10.08 -11.69 29.52
N ILE A 207 -11.21 -12.41 29.63
CA ILE A 207 -12.39 -11.98 30.42
C ILE A 207 -12.07 -11.96 31.92
N ALA A 208 -11.28 -12.92 32.42
CA ALA A 208 -10.92 -12.99 33.84
C ALA A 208 -9.97 -11.85 34.26
N ALA A 209 -9.08 -11.41 33.36
CA ALA A 209 -8.17 -10.29 33.60
C ALA A 209 -8.85 -8.91 33.43
N GLY A 210 -9.89 -8.81 32.59
CA GLY A 210 -10.63 -7.56 32.34
C GLY A 210 -11.68 -7.17 33.40
N GLY A 211 -11.88 -8.01 34.43
CA GLY A 211 -12.90 -7.80 35.46
C GLY A 211 -12.49 -6.91 36.64
N SER A 212 -11.26 -6.41 36.70
CA SER A 212 -10.73 -5.64 37.83
C SER A 212 -10.92 -4.11 37.71
N GLY A 213 -11.86 -3.66 36.87
CA GLY A 213 -12.29 -2.26 36.83
C GLY A 213 -13.30 -1.92 37.93
N LEU A 214 -13.14 -0.75 38.55
CA LEU A 214 -13.99 -0.22 39.63
C LEU A 214 -15.51 -0.41 39.36
N PRO A 215 -16.33 -0.79 40.36
CA PRO A 215 -17.76 -0.92 40.16
C PRO A 215 -18.39 0.42 39.83
N HIS A 216 -19.15 0.45 38.73
CA HIS A 216 -19.96 1.60 38.32
C HIS A 216 -21.05 1.86 39.38
N PRO A 217 -21.23 3.09 39.89
CA PRO A 217 -22.29 3.37 40.85
C PRO A 217 -23.65 3.12 40.19
N GLU A 218 -24.52 2.44 40.92
CA GLU A 218 -25.86 2.05 40.48
C GLU A 218 -26.67 3.26 39.99
N THR A 219 -27.00 3.29 38.69
CA THR A 219 -28.13 4.09 38.21
C THR A 219 -29.35 3.20 38.11
N ASN A 220 -30.06 3.20 39.23
CA ASN A 220 -31.49 3.02 39.43
C ASN A 220 -32.36 2.88 38.15
N GLY A 221 -33.02 1.73 38.03
CA GLY A 221 -34.34 1.54 37.42
C GLY A 221 -34.64 2.21 36.08
N LYS A 222 -34.43 1.50 34.97
CA LYS A 222 -35.38 1.41 33.83
C LYS A 222 -34.94 0.33 32.84
N LYS A 223 -35.89 -0.54 32.47
CA LYS A 223 -35.75 -1.71 31.57
C LYS A 223 -34.96 -1.36 30.30
N ARG A 224 -33.83 -2.06 30.08
CA ARG A 224 -33.10 -2.09 28.80
C ARG A 224 -34.03 -2.65 27.72
N GLY A 225 -34.43 -1.79 26.78
CA GLY A 225 -34.90 -2.24 25.47
C GLY A 225 -33.77 -3.02 24.77
N LYS A 226 -34.12 -4.16 24.18
CA LYS A 226 -33.22 -4.96 23.33
C LYS A 226 -32.62 -4.06 22.24
N ARG A 227 -31.36 -3.65 22.40
CA ARG A 227 -30.53 -3.25 21.26
C ARG A 227 -30.13 -4.54 20.57
N THR A 228 -30.72 -4.78 19.41
CA THR A 228 -30.39 -5.88 18.50
C THR A 228 -28.94 -5.72 18.04
N HIS A 229 -28.11 -6.68 18.45
CA HIS A 229 -26.72 -6.84 18.04
C HIS A 229 -26.69 -7.33 16.58
N HIS A 230 -25.83 -6.77 15.74
CA HIS A 230 -25.73 -7.12 14.31
C HIS A 230 -25.36 -8.59 14.05
N GLN A 231 -24.95 -9.35 15.07
CA GLN A 231 -24.61 -10.78 14.94
C GLN A 231 -25.81 -11.75 14.86
N SER A 232 -27.06 -11.28 15.03
CA SER A 232 -28.22 -12.18 14.87
C SER A 232 -28.52 -12.56 13.41
N PHE A 233 -27.82 -11.97 12.43
CA PHE A 233 -27.96 -12.33 11.01
C PHE A 233 -27.02 -13.45 10.56
N ASP A 234 -25.83 -13.59 11.16
CA ASP A 234 -24.85 -14.61 10.76
C ASP A 234 -25.17 -16.00 11.34
N VAL A 235 -25.75 -16.05 12.54
CA VAL A 235 -26.21 -17.31 13.16
C VAL A 235 -27.45 -17.88 12.43
N ALA A 236 -28.20 -17.06 11.70
CA ALA A 236 -29.33 -17.51 10.89
C ALA A 236 -28.92 -18.06 9.51
N ARG A 237 -27.67 -17.83 9.06
CA ARG A 237 -27.17 -18.28 7.75
C ARG A 237 -26.37 -19.58 7.81
N GLN A 238 -25.76 -19.89 8.94
CA GLN A 238 -24.96 -21.11 9.09
C GLN A 238 -25.62 -22.00 10.15
N GLY A 239 -26.30 -23.05 9.69
CA GLY A 239 -26.95 -24.03 10.54
C GLY A 239 -26.00 -24.58 11.60
N GLU A 240 -26.53 -24.78 12.81
CA GLU A 240 -25.82 -25.27 13.99
C GLU A 240 -24.90 -26.47 13.67
N LYS A 241 -23.59 -26.30 13.82
CA LYS A 241 -22.66 -27.43 13.87
C LYS A 241 -22.92 -28.20 15.17
N LYS A 242 -23.52 -29.39 15.03
CA LYS A 242 -23.67 -30.38 16.10
C LYS A 242 -22.32 -30.67 16.77
N ARG A 243 -22.29 -30.61 18.10
CA ARG A 243 -21.23 -31.20 18.93
C ARG A 243 -21.30 -32.73 18.81
N THR A 244 -20.21 -33.36 18.42
CA THR A 244 -20.00 -34.81 18.60
C THR A 244 -19.44 -35.06 20.00
N SER A 245 -19.94 -36.13 20.62
CA SER A 245 -19.61 -36.65 21.96
C SER A 245 -18.12 -36.85 22.22
#